data_AF-A0A8E0MBN4-F1
#
_entry.id   AF-A0A8E0MBN4-F1
#
_cell.length_a   1.000
_cell.length_b   1.000
_cell.length_c   1.000
_cell.angle_alpha   90.00
_cell.angle_beta   90.00
_cell.angle_gamma   90.00
#
_symmetry.space_group_name_H-M   'P 1'
#
loop_
_entity.id
_entity.type
_entity.pdbx_description
1 polymer ?
#
loop_
_entity_poly.entity_id
_entity_poly.type
_entity_poly.pdbx_seq_one_letter_code
_entity_poly.pdbx_strand_id
1 'polypeptide(L)'
;MKKRLGYNLNVIGHYLLIGWLIFFGVTIFVGLVTYLVMGANPNFVRGIFTGLSGKFANNHDSLSAFWAILVNNERVAFGLMIIGMIPIPFLYWISYYLTCASVGLVLGIYAAKLGIGGALAAFVLGILPHGILEMSALIIGVALAAQVNKALRQSIKRFFADP
;
A
#
# COMPACT_ATOMS: atom_id res chain seq x y z
N MET A 1 7.37 21.00 -25.53
CA MET A 1 6.62 19.82 -25.04
C MET A 1 7.49 18.68 -24.52
N LYS A 2 8.50 18.18 -25.28
CA LYS A 2 9.39 17.07 -24.86
C LYS A 2 10.04 17.23 -23.47
N LYS A 3 10.55 18.42 -23.11
CA LYS A 3 11.16 18.69 -21.79
C LYS A 3 10.17 18.55 -20.61
N ARG A 4 8.90 18.93 -20.77
CA ARG A 4 7.87 18.77 -19.72
C ARG A 4 7.45 17.30 -19.54
N LEU A 5 7.35 16.54 -20.64
CA LEU A 5 7.07 15.11 -20.58
C LEU A 5 8.20 14.35 -19.85
N GLY A 6 9.46 14.61 -20.20
CA GLY A 6 10.61 13.96 -19.56
C GLY A 6 10.71 14.22 -18.05
N TYR A 7 10.37 15.43 -17.60
CA TYR A 7 10.34 15.77 -16.17
C TYR A 7 9.26 14.98 -15.41
N ASN A 8 8.03 14.90 -15.94
CA ASN A 8 6.94 14.18 -15.28
C ASN A 8 7.19 12.66 -15.22
N LEU A 9 7.80 12.09 -16.27
CA LEU A 9 8.22 10.68 -16.29
C LEU A 9 9.30 10.39 -15.24
N ASN A 10 10.26 11.30 -15.04
CA ASN A 10 11.26 11.17 -13.98
C ASN A 10 10.66 11.22 -12.57
N VAL A 11 9.64 12.06 -12.36
CA VAL A 11 8.94 12.12 -11.07
C VAL A 11 8.23 10.78 -10.80
N ILE A 12 7.41 10.29 -11.72
CA ILE A 12 6.70 9.02 -11.53
C ILE A 12 7.68 7.86 -11.35
N GLY A 13 8.76 7.81 -12.14
CA GLY A 13 9.81 6.81 -12.00
C GLY A 13 10.49 6.84 -10.63
N HIS A 14 10.73 8.02 -10.06
CA HIS A 14 11.29 8.17 -8.72
C HIS A 14 10.33 7.66 -7.62
N TYR A 15 9.03 7.98 -7.74
CA TYR A 15 8.02 7.45 -6.81
C TYR A 15 7.88 5.94 -6.93
N LEU A 16 7.93 5.38 -8.14
CA LEU A 16 7.93 3.93 -8.37
C LEU A 16 9.12 3.26 -7.67
N LEU A 17 10.34 3.79 -7.84
CA LEU A 17 11.52 3.24 -7.19
C LEU A 17 11.42 3.30 -5.66
N ILE A 18 11.05 4.47 -5.10
CA ILE A 18 10.88 4.64 -3.65
C ILE A 18 9.77 3.74 -3.12
N GLY A 19 8.64 3.67 -3.83
CA GLY A 19 7.51 2.84 -3.45
C GLY A 19 7.90 1.38 -3.34
N TRP A 20 8.58 0.84 -4.35
CA TRP A 20 9.09 -0.54 -4.32
C TRP A 20 10.09 -0.79 -3.18
N LEU A 21 10.98 0.15 -2.89
CA LEU A 21 11.89 0.04 -1.74
C LEU A 21 11.13 0.01 -0.41
N ILE A 22 10.11 0.87 -0.25
CA ILE A 22 9.22 0.88 0.91
C ILE A 22 8.48 -0.44 1.03
N PHE A 23 7.93 -0.96 -0.08
CA PHE A 23 7.21 -2.23 -0.09
C PHE A 23 8.08 -3.36 0.46
N PHE A 24 9.26 -3.59 -0.14
CA PHE A 24 10.16 -4.64 0.35
C PHE A 24 10.61 -4.40 1.79
N GLY A 25 11.00 -3.17 2.13
CA GLY A 25 11.47 -2.84 3.47
C GLY A 25 10.41 -3.07 4.55
N VAL A 26 9.19 -2.56 4.35
CA VAL A 26 8.09 -2.67 5.31
C VAL A 26 7.58 -4.10 5.38
N THR A 27 7.41 -4.79 4.26
CA THR A 27 6.91 -6.17 4.25
C THR A 27 7.89 -7.12 4.95
N ILE A 28 9.19 -6.98 4.71
CA ILE A 28 10.22 -7.78 5.40
C ILE A 28 10.22 -7.44 6.90
N PHE A 29 10.24 -6.16 7.25
CA PHE A 29 10.28 -5.71 8.65
C PHE A 29 9.06 -6.20 9.44
N VAL A 30 7.85 -5.91 8.94
CA VAL A 30 6.60 -6.33 9.60
C VAL A 30 6.47 -7.85 9.60
N GLY A 31 6.90 -8.54 8.54
CA GLY A 31 6.90 -10.00 8.49
C GLY A 31 7.81 -10.64 9.53
N LEU A 32 9.03 -10.10 9.71
CA LEU A 32 9.97 -10.56 10.71
C LEU A 32 9.46 -10.29 12.13
N VAL A 33 8.96 -9.08 12.41
CA VAL A 33 8.34 -8.75 13.70
C VAL A 33 7.17 -9.69 13.98
N THR A 34 6.30 -9.92 12.99
CA THR A 34 5.15 -10.82 13.15
C THR A 34 5.58 -12.25 13.42
N TYR A 35 6.59 -12.76 12.72
CA TYR A 35 7.15 -14.09 12.96
C TYR A 35 7.69 -14.24 14.39
N LEU A 36 8.46 -13.26 14.87
CA LEU A 36 9.02 -13.27 16.23
C LEU A 36 7.92 -13.19 17.30
N VAL A 37 6.97 -12.27 17.14
CA VAL A 37 5.86 -12.08 18.07
C VAL A 37 4.92 -13.28 18.07
N MET A 38 4.79 -13.99 16.95
CA MET A 38 4.02 -15.22 16.87
C MET A 38 4.65 -16.35 17.70
N GLY A 39 5.98 -16.39 17.84
CA GLY A 39 6.67 -17.28 18.78
C GLY A 39 6.43 -16.93 20.26
N ALA A 40 6.32 -15.64 20.59
CA ALA A 40 6.21 -15.18 21.98
C ALA A 40 4.76 -15.04 22.48
N ASN A 41 3.86 -14.51 21.64
CA ASN A 41 2.48 -14.16 21.97
C ASN A 41 1.52 -14.47 20.79
N PRO A 42 1.18 -15.76 20.57
CA PRO A 42 0.29 -16.20 19.50
C PRO A 42 -1.04 -15.45 19.44
N ASN A 43 -1.61 -15.18 20.61
CA ASN A 43 -2.96 -14.64 20.76
C ASN A 43 -3.03 -13.19 20.30
N PHE A 44 -1.96 -12.41 20.47
CA PHE A 44 -1.89 -11.02 20.01
C PHE A 44 -1.92 -10.95 18.48
N VAL A 45 -1.07 -11.72 17.80
CA VAL A 45 -1.03 -11.77 16.34
C VAL A 45 -2.34 -12.28 15.76
N ARG A 46 -2.92 -13.31 16.39
CA ARG A 46 -4.25 -13.82 16.00
C ARG A 46 -5.34 -12.76 16.16
N GLY A 47 -5.33 -11.99 17.25
CA GLY A 47 -6.30 -10.90 17.46
C GLY A 47 -6.21 -9.80 16.40
N ILE A 48 -5.00 -9.41 16.00
CA ILE A 48 -4.79 -8.48 14.89
C ILE A 48 -5.29 -9.10 13.58
N PHE A 49 -4.91 -10.35 13.31
CA PHE A 49 -5.28 -11.04 12.08
C PHE A 49 -6.80 -11.26 11.95
N THR A 50 -7.50 -11.61 13.03
CA THR A 50 -8.96 -11.79 13.00
C THR A 50 -9.69 -10.46 12.81
N GLY A 51 -9.23 -9.39 13.46
CA GLY A 51 -9.77 -8.04 13.24
C GLY A 51 -9.55 -7.53 11.81
N LEU A 52 -8.44 -7.91 11.19
CA LEU A 52 -8.16 -7.60 9.78
C LEU A 52 -8.98 -8.48 8.83
N SER A 53 -9.02 -9.79 9.07
CA SER A 53 -9.73 -10.78 8.24
C SER A 53 -11.23 -10.56 8.24
N GLY A 54 -11.81 -10.11 9.36
CA GLY A 54 -13.23 -9.74 9.45
C GLY A 54 -13.63 -8.58 8.53
N LYS A 55 -12.67 -7.81 7.99
CA LYS A 55 -12.91 -6.79 6.97
C LYS A 55 -12.81 -7.31 5.53
N PHE A 56 -12.24 -8.48 5.31
CA PHE A 56 -12.16 -9.16 4.02
C PHE A 56 -13.23 -10.26 3.98
N ALA A 57 -14.48 -9.88 3.76
CA ALA A 57 -15.60 -10.81 3.76
C ALA A 57 -15.44 -11.94 2.70
N ASN A 58 -15.89 -13.14 3.09
CA ASN A 58 -15.85 -14.39 2.33
C ASN A 58 -16.65 -14.31 1.02
N ASN A 59 -15.99 -14.03 -0.10
CA ASN A 59 -16.58 -14.24 -1.42
C ASN A 59 -15.94 -15.49 -2.04
N HIS A 60 -16.63 -16.62 -1.91
CA HIS A 60 -16.23 -17.91 -2.50
C HIS A 60 -16.50 -17.98 -4.01
N ASP A 61 -17.19 -16.98 -4.59
CA ASP A 61 -17.45 -16.87 -6.03
C ASP A 61 -16.39 -16.00 -6.70
N SER A 62 -15.75 -16.51 -7.75
CA SER A 62 -14.65 -15.85 -8.47
C SER A 62 -15.03 -14.49 -9.06
N LEU A 63 -16.28 -14.34 -9.51
CA LEU A 63 -16.81 -13.09 -10.06
C LEU A 63 -17.12 -12.06 -8.97
N SER A 64 -17.67 -12.50 -7.83
CA SER A 64 -17.95 -11.60 -6.70
C SER A 64 -16.68 -11.21 -5.95
N ALA A 65 -15.66 -12.07 -5.95
CA ALA A 65 -14.32 -11.74 -5.49
C ALA A 65 -13.66 -10.68 -6.38
N PHE A 66 -13.74 -10.82 -7.70
CA PHE A 66 -13.24 -9.81 -8.65
C PHE A 66 -13.91 -8.44 -8.42
N TRP A 67 -15.24 -8.39 -8.36
CA TRP A 67 -15.97 -7.15 -8.12
C TRP A 67 -15.68 -6.56 -6.75
N ALA A 68 -15.54 -7.38 -5.71
CA ALA A 68 -15.18 -6.91 -4.36
C ALA A 68 -13.77 -6.31 -4.32
N ILE A 69 -12.80 -6.93 -4.99
CA ILE A 69 -11.43 -6.41 -5.10
C ILE A 69 -11.43 -5.10 -5.89
N LEU A 70 -12.16 -5.03 -7.00
CA LEU A 70 -12.26 -3.83 -7.83
C LEU A 70 -12.86 -2.65 -7.04
N VAL A 71 -13.99 -2.86 -6.36
CA VAL A 71 -14.65 -1.82 -5.55
C VAL A 71 -13.79 -1.41 -4.36
N ASN A 72 -13.06 -2.36 -3.74
CA ASN A 72 -12.16 -2.03 -2.64
C ASN A 72 -10.97 -1.18 -3.12
N ASN A 73 -10.36 -1.55 -4.25
CA ASN A 73 -9.26 -0.79 -4.84
C ASN A 73 -9.71 0.60 -5.32
N GLU A 74 -10.93 0.72 -5.86
CA GLU A 74 -11.54 2.01 -6.21
C GLU A 74 -11.76 2.88 -4.96
N ARG A 75 -12.31 2.31 -3.88
CA ARG A 75 -12.51 3.04 -2.60
C ARG A 75 -11.18 3.53 -2.03
N VAL A 76 -10.13 2.72 -2.09
CA VAL A 76 -8.78 3.10 -1.66
C VAL A 76 -8.22 4.22 -2.55
N ALA A 77 -8.39 4.13 -3.87
CA ALA A 77 -7.99 5.18 -4.80
C ALA A 77 -8.74 6.50 -4.55
N PHE A 78 -10.05 6.43 -4.31
CA PHE A 78 -10.88 7.58 -3.97
C PHE A 78 -10.50 8.20 -2.61
N GLY A 79 -10.22 7.37 -1.61
CA GLY A 79 -9.70 7.82 -0.31
C GLY A 79 -8.34 8.52 -0.43
N LEU A 80 -7.44 7.98 -1.25
CA LEU A 80 -6.15 8.60 -1.58
C LEU A 80 -6.33 9.96 -2.26
N MET A 81 -7.34 10.12 -3.12
CA MET A 81 -7.66 11.40 -3.75
C MET A 81 -8.10 12.44 -2.71
N ILE A 82 -9.03 12.08 -1.82
CA ILE A 82 -9.50 12.98 -0.74
C ILE A 82 -8.33 13.36 0.18
N ILE A 83 -7.52 12.40 0.60
CA ILE A 83 -6.35 12.64 1.45
C ILE A 83 -5.32 13.53 0.73
N GLY A 84 -5.14 13.35 -0.58
CA GLY A 84 -4.28 14.18 -1.41
C GLY A 84 -4.71 15.65 -1.47
N MET A 85 -6.00 15.93 -1.30
CA MET A 85 -6.55 17.30 -1.20
C MET A 85 -6.31 17.95 0.15
N ILE A 86 -5.88 17.22 1.18
CA ILE A 86 -5.49 17.83 2.45
C ILE A 86 -4.04 18.32 2.28
N PRO A 87 -3.71 19.62 2.41
CA PRO A 87 -2.39 20.17 2.09
C PRO A 87 -1.28 19.79 3.09
N ILE A 88 -1.39 18.63 3.75
CA ILE A 88 -0.39 18.04 4.63
C ILE A 88 0.53 17.14 3.79
N PRO A 89 1.84 17.44 3.72
CA PRO A 89 2.78 16.57 3.03
C PRO A 89 2.82 15.18 3.68
N PHE A 90 3.13 14.14 2.89
CA PHE A 90 3.27 12.74 3.32
C PHE A 90 2.00 12.00 3.73
N LEU A 91 0.88 12.69 4.01
CA LEU A 91 -0.36 12.05 4.48
C LEU A 91 -0.90 10.97 3.53
N TYR A 92 -0.75 11.20 2.22
CA TYR A 92 -1.15 10.28 1.15
C TYR A 92 -0.32 8.98 1.11
N TRP A 93 0.82 8.89 1.80
CA TRP A 93 1.57 7.63 1.91
C TRP A 93 0.99 6.66 2.96
N ILE A 94 0.19 7.12 3.92
CA ILE A 94 -0.29 6.29 5.04
C ILE A 94 -1.02 5.04 4.53
N SER A 95 -1.92 5.20 3.56
CA SER A 95 -2.65 4.08 2.98
C SER A 95 -1.70 3.05 2.36
N TYR A 96 -0.61 3.50 1.73
CA TYR A 96 0.38 2.61 1.13
C TYR A 96 1.16 1.84 2.19
N TYR A 97 1.61 2.50 3.25
CA TYR A 97 2.28 1.85 4.38
C TYR A 97 1.42 0.78 5.06
N LEU A 98 0.14 1.07 5.27
CA LEU A 98 -0.81 0.11 5.88
C LEU A 98 -0.99 -1.13 5.01
N THR A 99 -1.07 -0.96 3.68
CA THR A 99 -1.15 -2.09 2.74
C THR A 99 0.15 -2.90 2.72
N CYS A 100 1.32 -2.26 2.77
CA CYS A 100 2.60 -2.99 2.85
C CYS A 100 2.72 -3.78 4.17
N ALA A 101 2.23 -3.20 5.27
CA ALA A 101 2.23 -3.82 6.58
C ALA A 101 1.26 -5.00 6.68
N SER A 102 0.07 -4.92 6.06
CA SER A 102 -0.87 -6.06 6.04
C SER A 102 -0.29 -7.24 5.26
N VAL A 103 0.39 -7.00 4.14
CA VAL A 103 1.10 -8.03 3.39
C VAL A 103 2.22 -8.65 4.23
N GLY A 104 3.00 -7.83 4.96
CA GLY A 104 4.03 -8.31 5.89
C GLY A 104 3.45 -9.17 7.03
N LEU A 105 2.33 -8.75 7.62
CA LEU A 105 1.63 -9.50 8.67
C LEU A 105 1.25 -10.91 8.17
N VAL A 106 0.61 -10.99 6.99
CA VAL A 106 0.21 -12.26 6.39
C VAL A 106 1.45 -13.14 6.16
N LEU A 107 2.50 -12.58 5.57
CA LEU A 107 3.76 -13.29 5.33
C LEU A 107 4.37 -13.87 6.61
N GLY A 108 4.43 -13.09 7.69
CA GLY A 108 4.95 -13.54 8.98
C GLY A 108 4.13 -14.67 9.62
N ILE A 109 2.80 -14.63 9.48
CA ILE A 109 1.91 -15.71 9.94
C ILE A 109 2.15 -16.99 9.14
N TYR A 110 2.28 -16.90 7.82
CA TYR A 110 2.59 -18.06 6.99
C TYR A 110 3.96 -18.64 7.31
N ALA A 111 4.97 -17.79 7.56
CA ALA A 111 6.30 -18.22 7.95
C ALA A 111 6.32 -18.97 9.28
N ALA A 112 5.51 -18.53 10.25
CA ALA A 112 5.37 -19.20 11.53
C ALA A 112 4.64 -20.55 11.43
N LYS A 113 3.70 -20.71 10.48
CA LYS A 113 2.89 -21.93 10.34
C LYS A 113 3.50 -22.99 9.42
N LEU A 114 4.05 -22.58 8.28
CA LEU A 114 4.53 -23.47 7.21
C LEU A 114 6.06 -23.47 7.08
N GLY A 115 6.75 -22.73 7.95
CA GLY A 115 8.18 -22.46 7.83
C GLY A 115 8.51 -21.42 6.76
N ILE A 116 9.76 -20.97 6.74
CA ILE A 116 10.24 -19.92 5.83
C ILE A 116 10.03 -20.31 4.36
N GLY A 117 10.30 -21.57 4.00
CA GLY A 117 10.10 -22.06 2.63
C GLY A 117 8.63 -22.00 2.17
N GLY A 118 7.69 -22.37 3.05
CA GLY A 118 6.26 -22.28 2.77
C GLY A 118 5.76 -20.84 2.67
N ALA A 119 6.27 -19.94 3.51
CA ALA A 119 5.99 -18.50 3.41
C ALA A 119 6.49 -17.90 2.10
N LEU A 120 7.71 -18.28 1.68
CA LEU A 120 8.32 -17.76 0.46
C LEU A 120 7.56 -18.27 -0.78
N ALA A 121 7.13 -19.54 -0.78
CA ALA A 121 6.25 -20.07 -1.81
C ALA A 121 4.89 -19.36 -1.85
N ALA A 122 4.25 -19.13 -0.69
CA ALA A 122 3.00 -18.37 -0.61
C ALA A 122 3.15 -16.92 -1.07
N PHE A 123 4.30 -16.31 -0.78
CA PHE A 123 4.62 -14.96 -1.24
C PHE A 123 4.76 -14.91 -2.77
N VAL A 124 5.56 -15.80 -3.36
CA VAL A 124 5.84 -15.79 -4.79
C VAL A 124 4.63 -16.22 -5.62
N LEU A 125 3.86 -17.21 -5.16
CA LEU A 125 2.74 -17.77 -5.93
C LEU A 125 1.42 -17.07 -5.65
N GLY A 126 1.22 -16.51 -4.46
CA GLY A 126 -0.03 -15.87 -4.06
C GLY A 126 0.04 -14.35 -4.06
N ILE A 127 1.01 -13.79 -3.34
CA ILE A 127 1.07 -12.34 -3.06
C ILE A 127 1.72 -11.57 -4.22
N LEU A 128 2.81 -12.09 -4.81
CA LEU A 128 3.59 -11.42 -5.84
C LEU A 128 2.81 -11.14 -7.13
N PRO A 129 1.97 -12.06 -7.66
CA PRO A 129 1.21 -11.82 -8.90
C PRO A 129 0.19 -10.69 -8.76
N HIS A 130 -0.46 -10.56 -7.60
CA HIS A 130 -1.35 -9.42 -7.30
C HIS A 130 -0.55 -8.18 -6.91
N GLY A 131 0.54 -8.35 -6.16
CA GLY A 131 1.39 -7.28 -5.67
C GLY A 131 2.03 -6.43 -6.78
N ILE A 132 2.41 -6.99 -7.92
CA ILE A 132 3.07 -6.20 -8.98
C ILE A 132 2.12 -5.15 -9.57
N LEU A 133 0.91 -5.56 -9.95
CA LEU A 133 -0.05 -4.64 -10.56
C LEU A 133 -0.67 -3.70 -9.51
N GLU A 134 -1.10 -4.24 -8.36
CA GLU A 134 -1.76 -3.45 -7.32
C GLU A 134 -0.80 -2.46 -6.64
N MET A 135 0.42 -2.88 -6.31
CA MET A 135 1.39 -1.96 -5.70
C MET A 135 1.84 -0.91 -6.69
N SER A 136 2.05 -1.26 -7.96
CA SER A 136 2.38 -0.25 -8.99
C SER A 136 1.27 0.78 -9.14
N ALA A 137 0.00 0.34 -9.15
CA ALA A 137 -1.15 1.24 -9.21
C ALA A 137 -1.25 2.14 -7.98
N LEU A 138 -1.05 1.59 -6.77
CA LEU A 138 -1.04 2.38 -5.53
C LEU A 138 0.10 3.40 -5.52
N ILE A 139 1.30 3.04 -5.96
CA ILE A 139 2.44 3.96 -6.02
C ILE A 139 2.16 5.09 -7.03
N ILE A 140 1.55 4.79 -8.18
CA ILE A 140 1.11 5.81 -9.13
C ILE A 140 0.05 6.72 -8.48
N GLY A 141 -0.91 6.15 -7.75
CA GLY A 141 -1.92 6.91 -7.00
C GLY A 141 -1.29 7.88 -5.98
N VAL A 142 -0.30 7.41 -5.22
CA VAL A 142 0.50 8.23 -4.29
C VAL A 142 1.24 9.36 -5.04
N ALA A 143 1.84 9.07 -6.20
CA ALA A 143 2.54 10.05 -7.01
C ALA A 143 1.60 11.15 -7.56
N LEU A 144 0.37 10.77 -7.94
CA LEU A 144 -0.67 11.71 -8.37
C LEU A 144 -1.17 12.54 -7.20
N ALA A 145 -1.47 11.92 -6.06
CA ALA A 145 -1.88 12.60 -4.84
C ALA A 145 -0.81 13.61 -4.37
N ALA A 146 0.48 13.27 -4.47
CA ALA A 146 1.58 14.17 -4.15
C ALA A 146 1.61 15.41 -5.05
N GLN A 147 1.30 15.24 -6.34
CA GLN A 147 1.23 16.35 -7.29
C GLN A 147 0.04 17.28 -7.01
N VAL A 148 -1.15 16.71 -6.75
CA VAL A 148 -2.34 17.48 -6.34
C VAL A 148 -2.07 18.27 -5.06
N ASN A 149 -1.48 17.62 -4.06
CA ASN A 149 -1.13 18.25 -2.80
C ASN A 149 -0.13 19.40 -2.99
N LYS A 150 0.89 19.19 -3.83
CA LYS A 150 1.88 20.23 -4.16
C LYS A 150 1.22 21.42 -4.85
N ALA A 151 0.35 21.17 -5.82
CA ALA A 151 -0.40 22.23 -6.51
C ALA A 151 -1.27 23.01 -5.54
N LEU A 152 -2.01 22.32 -4.67
CA LEU A 152 -2.86 22.96 -3.66
C LEU A 152 -2.07 23.83 -2.70
N ARG A 153 -0.95 23.34 -2.17
CA ARG A 153 -0.07 24.15 -1.30
C ARG A 153 0.47 25.39 -2.01
N GLN A 154 0.77 25.30 -3.31
CA GLN A 154 1.20 26.45 -4.10
C GLN A 154 0.07 27.46 -4.31
N SER A 155 -1.15 27.00 -4.59
CA SER A 155 -2.33 27.86 -4.70
C SER A 155 -2.64 28.58 -3.40
N ILE A 156 -2.60 27.87 -2.26
CA ILE A 156 -2.78 28.45 -0.93
C ILE A 156 -1.71 29.52 -0.68
N LYS A 157 -0.43 29.21 -0.94
CA LYS A 157 0.66 30.19 -0.77
C LYS A 157 0.47 31.44 -1.61
N ARG A 158 0.01 31.33 -2.86
CA ARG A 158 -0.27 32.47 -3.73
C ARG A 158 -1.42 33.32 -3.20
N PHE A 159 -2.51 32.68 -2.80
CA PHE A 159 -3.67 33.37 -2.22
C PHE A 159 -3.32 34.23 -1.00
N PHE A 160 -2.37 33.78 -0.18
CA PHE A 160 -1.89 34.54 0.98
C PHE A 160 -0.69 35.47 0.69
N ALA A 161 -0.08 35.38 -0.49
CA ALA A 161 1.10 36.18 -0.86
C ALA A 161 0.75 37.41 -1.72
N ASP A 162 -0.44 37.46 -2.31
CA ASP A 162 -1.00 38.63 -2.98
C ASP A 162 -2.01 39.32 -2.02
N PRO A 163 -1.59 40.36 -1.26
CA PRO A 163 -2.50 41.17 -0.43
C PRO A 163 -3.41 42.08 -1.25
#